data_AF-A0AAW4HT91-F1
#
_entry.id   AF-A0AAW4HT91-F1
#
_cell.length_a   1.000
_cell.length_b   1.000
_cell.length_c   1.000
_cell.angle_alpha   90.00
_cell.angle_beta   90.00
_cell.angle_gamma   90.00
#
_symmetry.space_group_name_H-M   'P 1'
#
loop_
_entity.id
_entity.type
_entity.pdbx_description
1 polymer ?
#
loop_
_entity_poly.entity_id
_entity_poly.type
_entity_poly.pdbx_seq_one_letter_code
_entity_poly.pdbx_strand_id
1 'polypeptide(L)'
;MEVNFNYKTKFDSEEFARQLKDQEKGMNELTVYEYQQNRKRFIDEGRAIEGNAAQQAAREKALSKKIEELFESGMSWEEAEGKAASWLKTQAALHNPDQIAGGNPLHIGGLGDKRINSSLGSQWRYRIDIVDEQIKELEKSLTLEQRKNTYLNVKLTY
;
A
#
# COMPACT_ATOMS: atom_id res chain seq x y z
N MET A 1 -7.21 -10.38 -13.76
CA MET A 1 -7.63 -11.01 -12.48
C MET A 1 -8.45 -9.98 -11.72
N GLU A 2 -9.63 -10.31 -11.19
CA GLU A 2 -10.44 -9.35 -10.43
C GLU A 2 -10.55 -9.78 -8.96
N VAL A 3 -10.37 -8.83 -8.03
CA VAL A 3 -10.49 -9.05 -6.58
C VAL A 3 -11.40 -7.96 -6.00
N ASN A 4 -12.55 -8.37 -5.47
CA ASN A 4 -13.49 -7.46 -4.84
C ASN A 4 -13.12 -7.22 -3.37
N PHE A 5 -13.27 -6.00 -2.86
CA PHE A 5 -13.04 -5.58 -1.48
C PHE A 5 -14.35 -5.13 -0.84
N ASN A 6 -14.46 -5.23 0.47
CA ASN A 6 -15.62 -4.76 1.21
C ASN A 6 -15.40 -3.33 1.68
N TYR A 7 -16.21 -2.41 1.16
CA TYR A 7 -16.34 -1.06 1.69
C TYR A 7 -17.29 -1.02 2.90
N LYS A 8 -17.05 -0.09 3.82
CA LYS A 8 -17.91 0.17 4.98
C LYS A 8 -18.21 1.66 5.02
N THR A 9 -19.49 2.02 5.13
CA THR A 9 -19.99 3.41 5.09
C THR A 9 -19.45 4.34 6.17
N LYS A 10 -18.76 3.80 7.19
CA LYS A 10 -18.05 4.58 8.20
C LYS A 10 -16.72 5.17 7.71
N PHE A 11 -16.25 4.75 6.54
CA PHE A 11 -15.04 5.26 5.92
C PHE A 11 -15.39 6.38 4.94
N ASP A 12 -14.45 7.29 4.76
CA ASP A 12 -14.52 8.23 3.65
C ASP A 12 -14.38 7.45 2.33
N SER A 13 -15.36 7.60 1.43
CA SER A 13 -15.41 6.80 0.21
C SER A 13 -14.32 7.16 -0.78
N GLU A 14 -13.96 8.43 -0.89
CA GLU A 14 -12.93 8.90 -1.82
C GLU A 14 -11.54 8.43 -1.38
N GLU A 15 -11.25 8.52 -0.08
CA GLU A 15 -10.00 8.02 0.50
C GLU A 15 -9.91 6.49 0.42
N PHE A 16 -11.02 5.77 0.63
CA PHE A 16 -11.06 4.33 0.44
C PHE A 16 -10.77 3.97 -1.02
N ALA A 17 -11.42 4.65 -1.97
CA ALA A 17 -11.21 4.45 -3.40
C ALA A 17 -9.77 4.74 -3.80
N ARG A 18 -9.20 5.84 -3.32
CA ARG A 18 -7.83 6.25 -3.60
C ARG A 18 -6.84 5.22 -3.09
N GLN A 19 -6.94 4.81 -1.83
CA GLN A 19 -6.03 3.81 -1.27
C GLN A 19 -6.17 2.46 -1.98
N LEU A 20 -7.39 2.01 -2.31
CA LEU A 20 -7.57 0.77 -3.08
C LEU A 20 -6.98 0.89 -4.49
N LYS A 21 -7.14 2.04 -5.15
CA LYS A 21 -6.56 2.28 -6.47
C LYS A 21 -5.04 2.29 -6.43
N ASP A 22 -4.45 2.84 -5.38
CA ASP A 22 -3.00 2.81 -5.16
C ASP A 22 -2.50 1.38 -4.95
N GLN A 23 -3.25 0.52 -4.25
CA GLN A 23 -2.96 -0.91 -4.15
C GLN A 23 -2.98 -1.59 -5.53
N GLU A 24 -4.04 -1.35 -6.32
CA GLU A 24 -4.17 -1.91 -7.66
C GLU A 24 -3.01 -1.49 -8.56
N LYS A 25 -2.68 -0.20 -8.54
CA LYS A 25 -1.56 0.35 -9.31
C LYS A 25 -0.26 -0.32 -8.91
N GLY A 26 0.04 -0.39 -7.62
CA GLY A 26 1.26 -1.02 -7.13
C GLY A 26 1.34 -2.51 -7.49
N MET A 27 0.22 -3.24 -7.43
CA MET A 27 0.18 -4.63 -7.90
C MET A 27 0.58 -4.75 -9.36
N ASN A 28 0.08 -3.85 -10.21
CA ASN A 28 0.31 -3.88 -11.65
C ASN A 28 1.68 -3.34 -12.08
N GLU A 29 2.44 -2.75 -11.15
CA GLU A 29 3.86 -2.41 -11.34
C GLU A 29 4.78 -3.60 -11.06
N LEU A 30 4.28 -4.67 -10.42
CA LEU A 30 5.05 -5.88 -10.18
C LEU A 30 5.05 -6.78 -11.42
N THR A 31 6.21 -7.36 -11.71
CA THR A 31 6.31 -8.51 -12.60
C THR A 31 5.84 -9.78 -11.89
N VAL A 32 5.49 -10.82 -12.65
CA VAL A 32 5.20 -12.15 -12.11
C VAL A 32 6.34 -12.61 -11.21
N TYR A 33 7.58 -12.47 -11.67
CA TYR A 33 8.76 -12.86 -10.90
C TYR A 33 8.88 -12.10 -9.58
N GLU A 34 8.77 -10.77 -9.58
CA GLU A 34 8.89 -9.95 -8.37
C GLU A 34 7.77 -10.25 -7.37
N TYR A 35 6.54 -10.37 -7.84
CA TYR A 35 5.40 -10.75 -7.01
C TYR A 35 5.68 -12.06 -6.27
N GLN A 36 6.16 -13.09 -6.97
CA GLN A 36 6.49 -14.36 -6.36
C GLN A 36 7.59 -14.26 -5.30
N GLN A 37 8.68 -13.54 -5.60
CA GLN A 37 9.78 -13.39 -4.63
C GLN A 37 9.30 -12.66 -3.37
N ASN A 38 8.52 -11.60 -3.55
CA ASN A 38 7.99 -10.80 -2.44
C ASN A 38 6.98 -11.60 -1.62
N ARG A 39 6.08 -12.35 -2.27
CA ARG A 39 5.10 -13.22 -1.62
C ARG A 39 5.76 -14.36 -0.84
N LYS A 40 6.74 -15.03 -1.45
CA LYS A 40 7.51 -16.08 -0.78
C LYS A 40 8.20 -15.54 0.45
N ARG A 41 8.90 -14.41 0.32
CA ARG A 41 9.55 -13.75 1.45
C ARG A 41 8.56 -13.40 2.55
N PHE A 42 7.40 -12.83 2.21
CA PHE A 42 6.37 -12.49 3.19
C PHE A 42 5.83 -13.73 3.92
N ILE A 43 5.65 -14.85 3.23
CA ILE A 43 5.18 -16.11 3.85
C ILE A 43 6.24 -16.67 4.80
N ASP A 44 7.51 -16.63 4.40
CA ASP A 44 8.63 -17.21 5.15
C ASP A 44 9.03 -16.33 6.36
N GLU A 45 9.01 -15.00 6.21
CA GLU A 45 9.57 -14.04 7.17
C GLU A 45 8.53 -13.11 7.81
N GLY A 46 7.33 -13.01 7.23
CA GLY A 46 6.33 -12.02 7.62
C GLY A 46 6.64 -10.61 7.07
N ARG A 47 6.22 -9.58 7.82
CA ARG A 47 6.49 -8.18 7.45
C ARG A 47 7.98 -7.86 7.65
N ALA A 48 8.58 -7.28 6.63
CA ALA A 48 9.97 -6.89 6.61
C ALA A 48 10.25 -5.73 7.59
N ILE A 49 11.21 -5.92 8.50
CA ILE A 49 11.55 -4.96 9.55
C ILE A 49 12.26 -3.73 8.98
N GLU A 50 13.03 -3.89 7.89
CA GLU A 50 13.73 -2.78 7.24
C GLU A 50 12.79 -1.72 6.65
N GLY A 51 11.52 -2.07 6.42
CA GLY A 51 10.48 -1.11 6.02
C GLY A 51 10.18 -0.06 7.09
N ASN A 52 10.52 -0.31 8.36
CA ASN A 52 10.26 0.63 9.46
C ASN A 52 10.98 1.96 9.26
N ALA A 53 12.23 1.94 8.78
CA ALA A 53 12.99 3.15 8.52
C ALA A 53 12.36 3.97 7.38
N ALA A 54 11.93 3.31 6.30
CA ALA A 54 11.24 3.95 5.19
C ALA A 54 9.89 4.56 5.61
N GLN A 55 9.13 3.85 6.44
CA GLN A 55 7.88 4.36 7.01
C GLN A 55 8.11 5.60 7.88
N GLN A 56 9.11 5.57 8.77
CA GLN A 56 9.43 6.69 9.64
C GLN A 56 9.84 7.93 8.82
N ALA A 57 10.75 7.75 7.85
CA ALA A 57 11.19 8.83 6.97
C ALA A 57 10.03 9.45 6.18
N ALA A 58 9.11 8.62 5.66
CA ALA A 58 7.93 9.11 4.95
C ALA A 58 7.00 9.91 5.87
N ARG A 59 6.83 9.49 7.14
CA ARG A 59 6.00 10.19 8.12
C ARG A 59 6.62 11.51 8.55
N GLU A 60 7.92 11.57 8.77
CA GLU A 60 8.64 12.82 9.10
C GLU A 60 8.54 13.81 7.94
N LYS A 61 8.80 13.37 6.71
CA LYS A 61 8.64 14.20 5.52
C LYS A 61 7.22 14.75 5.38
N ALA A 62 6.22 13.91 5.62
CA ALA A 62 4.82 14.33 5.54
C ALA A 62 4.42 15.28 6.67
N LEU A 63 4.99 15.11 7.87
CA LEU A 63 4.80 16.03 8.98
C LEU A 63 5.34 17.41 8.62
N SER A 64 6.60 17.51 8.18
CA SER A 64 7.21 18.79 7.80
C SER A 64 6.41 19.49 6.71
N LYS A 65 6.03 18.75 5.65
CA LYS A 65 5.20 19.29 4.57
C LYS A 65 3.84 19.80 5.08
N LYS A 66 3.22 19.10 6.02
CA LYS A 66 1.92 19.51 6.56
C LYS A 66 2.03 20.75 7.45
N ILE A 67 3.13 20.90 8.17
CA ILE A 67 3.44 22.11 8.95
C ILE A 67 3.58 23.30 7.99
N GLU A 68 4.38 23.16 6.93
CA GLU A 68 4.57 24.19 5.91
C GLU A 68 3.23 24.58 5.27
N GLU A 69 2.42 23.62 4.83
CA GLU A 69 1.10 23.86 4.24
C GLU A 69 0.18 24.67 5.18
N LEU A 70 0.14 24.31 6.47
CA LEU A 70 -0.70 24.99 7.45
C LEU A 70 -0.16 26.39 7.79
N PHE A 71 1.16 26.55 7.86
CA PHE A 71 1.79 27.85 8.06
C PHE A 71 1.52 28.81 6.89
N GLU A 72 1.69 28.33 5.65
CA GLU A 72 1.38 29.08 4.43
C GLU A 72 -0.10 29.45 4.31
N SER A 73 -0.99 28.70 4.96
CA SER A 73 -2.42 29.05 5.07
C SER A 73 -2.72 30.21 6.03
N GLY A 74 -1.69 30.78 6.68
CA GLY A 74 -1.79 31.93 7.58
C GLY A 74 -1.81 31.57 9.07
N MET A 75 -1.54 30.31 9.41
CA MET A 75 -1.50 29.85 10.80
C MET A 75 -0.15 30.19 11.45
N SER A 76 -0.10 30.39 12.76
CA SER A 76 1.18 30.49 13.46
C SER A 76 1.94 29.15 13.40
N TRP A 77 3.26 29.19 13.53
CA TRP A 77 4.08 27.98 13.48
C TRP A 77 3.68 26.96 14.56
N GLU A 78 3.43 27.42 15.78
CA GLU A 78 3.03 26.58 16.92
C GLU A 78 1.68 25.88 16.67
N GLU A 79 0.70 26.62 16.15
CA GLU A 79 -0.61 26.04 15.78
C GLU A 79 -0.50 25.04 14.62
N ALA A 80 0.33 25.35 13.61
CA ALA A 80 0.58 24.48 12.46
C ALA A 80 1.23 23.16 12.91
N GLU A 81 2.24 23.22 13.78
CA GLU A 81 2.90 22.05 14.38
C GLU A 81 1.91 21.18 15.16
N GLY A 82 1.13 21.78 16.04
CA GLY A 82 0.12 21.05 16.83
C GLY A 82 -0.94 20.35 15.98
N LYS A 83 -1.43 21.03 14.92
CA LYS A 83 -2.42 20.44 13.99
C LYS A 83 -1.81 19.38 13.08
N ALA A 84 -0.61 19.60 12.56
CA ALA A 84 0.09 18.62 11.73
C ALA A 84 0.40 17.34 12.52
N ALA A 85 0.85 17.46 13.76
CA ALA A 85 1.07 16.32 14.65
C ALA A 85 -0.23 15.55 14.93
N SER A 86 -1.34 16.26 15.14
CA SER A 86 -2.66 15.65 15.34
C SER A 86 -3.17 14.94 14.08
N TRP A 87 -2.98 15.55 12.91
CA TRP A 87 -3.26 14.92 11.62
C TRP A 87 -2.43 13.65 11.43
N LEU A 88 -1.11 13.69 11.66
CA LEU A 88 -0.21 12.56 11.47
C LEU A 88 -0.59 11.33 12.32
N LYS A 89 -1.21 11.52 13.49
CA LYS A 89 -1.75 10.43 14.34
C LYS A 89 -2.89 9.66 13.68
N THR A 90 -3.58 10.26 12.71
CA THR A 90 -4.67 9.64 11.94
C THR A 90 -4.17 8.91 10.69
N GLN A 91 -2.92 9.15 10.30
CA GLN A 91 -2.35 8.66 9.05
C GLN A 91 -1.48 7.41 9.25
N ALA A 92 -1.39 6.57 8.23
CA ALA A 92 -0.40 5.51 8.07
C ALA A 92 0.48 5.78 6.85
N ALA A 93 1.74 5.35 6.89
CA ALA A 93 2.55 5.24 5.68
C ALA A 93 2.02 4.07 4.85
N LEU A 94 1.71 4.31 3.58
CA LEU A 94 1.04 3.35 2.71
C LEU A 94 2.05 2.57 1.89
N HIS A 95 2.04 1.25 2.04
CA HIS A 95 2.69 0.34 1.10
C HIS A 95 1.72 0.08 -0.06
N ASN A 96 2.15 0.37 -1.28
CA ASN A 96 1.34 0.24 -2.49
C ASN A 96 2.04 -0.72 -3.47
N PRO A 97 1.71 -2.02 -3.47
CA PRO A 97 0.66 -2.67 -2.68
C PRO A 97 1.14 -3.03 -1.26
N ASP A 98 0.25 -3.53 -0.39
CA ASP A 98 0.61 -4.07 0.92
C ASP A 98 1.64 -5.21 0.74
N GLN A 99 2.56 -5.37 1.70
CA GLN A 99 3.50 -6.49 1.71
C GLN A 99 2.79 -7.87 1.70
N ILE A 100 1.59 -7.98 2.29
CA ILE A 100 0.77 -9.20 2.14
C ILE A 100 0.50 -9.47 0.65
N ALA A 101 0.27 -8.44 -0.15
CA ALA A 101 0.06 -8.55 -1.58
C ALA A 101 1.37 -8.49 -2.40
N GLY A 102 2.52 -8.72 -1.78
CA GLY A 102 3.81 -8.74 -2.48
C GLY A 102 4.43 -7.37 -2.70
N GLY A 103 4.01 -6.34 -1.94
CA GLY A 103 4.59 -5.00 -2.03
C GLY A 103 6.02 -4.90 -1.51
N ASN A 104 6.78 -3.97 -2.09
CA ASN A 104 8.14 -3.67 -1.68
C ASN A 104 8.14 -2.93 -0.32
N PRO A 105 8.80 -3.48 0.73
CA PRO A 105 8.79 -2.87 2.06
C PRO A 105 9.52 -1.52 2.13
N LEU A 106 10.39 -1.21 1.17
CA LEU A 106 11.11 0.07 1.10
C LEU A 106 10.34 1.13 0.29
N HIS A 107 9.29 0.74 -0.44
CA HIS A 107 8.48 1.66 -1.20
C HIS A 107 7.28 2.15 -0.36
N ILE A 108 7.23 3.47 -0.15
CA ILE A 108 6.09 4.15 0.48
C ILE A 108 5.46 5.08 -0.56
N GLY A 109 4.21 4.80 -0.93
CA GLY A 109 3.50 5.58 -1.95
C GLY A 109 2.91 6.89 -1.42
N GLY A 110 2.86 7.07 -0.10
CA GLY A 110 2.36 8.26 0.56
C GLY A 110 1.80 7.98 1.95
N LEU A 111 0.99 8.91 2.45
CA LEU A 111 0.20 8.72 3.66
C LEU A 111 -1.29 8.60 3.31
N GLY A 112 -2.05 7.99 4.21
CA GLY A 112 -3.51 7.95 4.13
C GLY A 112 -4.15 7.56 5.46
N ASP A 113 -5.48 7.62 5.54
CA ASP A 113 -6.24 7.23 6.74
C ASP A 113 -5.84 5.81 7.20
N LYS A 114 -5.31 5.72 8.42
CA LYS A 114 -4.77 4.47 8.97
C LYS A 114 -5.83 3.38 9.17
N ARG A 115 -7.10 3.76 9.37
CA ARG A 115 -8.22 2.83 9.59
C ARG A 115 -8.63 2.19 8.27
N ILE A 116 -8.61 2.97 7.19
CA ILE A 116 -8.81 2.47 5.83
C ILE A 116 -7.67 1.53 5.45
N ASN A 117 -6.41 1.96 5.62
CA ASN A 117 -5.24 1.13 5.33
C ASN A 117 -5.27 -0.19 6.10
N SER A 118 -5.60 -0.15 7.40
CA SER A 118 -5.76 -1.36 8.22
C SER A 118 -6.91 -2.25 7.73
N SER A 119 -8.02 -1.68 7.28
CA SER A 119 -9.15 -2.42 6.69
C SER A 119 -8.71 -3.14 5.41
N LEU A 120 -8.06 -2.45 4.47
CA LEU A 120 -7.54 -3.04 3.24
C LEU A 120 -6.53 -4.16 3.53
N GLY A 121 -5.54 -3.90 4.40
CA GLY A 121 -4.54 -4.88 4.82
C GLY A 121 -5.14 -6.13 5.47
N SER A 122 -6.19 -5.98 6.27
CA SER A 122 -6.89 -7.12 6.87
C SER A 122 -7.61 -8.00 5.84
N GLN A 123 -8.14 -7.39 4.78
CA GLN A 123 -8.87 -8.09 3.73
C GLN A 123 -7.94 -8.88 2.81
N TRP A 124 -6.72 -8.39 2.57
CA TRP A 124 -5.72 -9.12 1.79
C TRP A 124 -5.49 -10.55 2.29
N ARG A 125 -5.54 -10.78 3.60
CA ARG A 125 -5.35 -12.11 4.22
C ARG A 125 -6.30 -13.19 3.71
N TYR A 126 -7.47 -12.81 3.21
CA TYR A 126 -8.49 -13.74 2.72
C TYR A 126 -8.73 -13.63 1.22
N ARG A 127 -8.06 -12.68 0.56
CA ARG A 127 -8.26 -12.36 -0.86
C ARG A 127 -7.03 -12.60 -1.70
N ILE A 128 -5.85 -12.68 -1.09
CA ILE A 128 -4.59 -12.86 -1.79
C ILE A 128 -4.50 -14.22 -2.51
N ASP A 129 -5.16 -15.24 -1.96
CA ASP A 129 -5.19 -16.59 -2.56
C ASP A 129 -5.70 -16.58 -4.01
N ILE A 130 -6.67 -15.71 -4.33
CA ILE A 130 -7.21 -15.55 -5.69
C ILE A 130 -6.11 -15.11 -6.66
N VAL A 131 -5.21 -14.22 -6.22
CA VAL A 131 -4.09 -13.74 -7.02
C VAL A 131 -3.00 -14.81 -7.06
N ASP A 132 -2.64 -15.39 -5.91
CA ASP A 132 -1.61 -16.43 -5.80
C ASP A 132 -1.92 -17.63 -6.72
N GLU A 133 -3.18 -18.09 -6.76
CA GLU A 133 -3.63 -19.18 -7.65
C GLU A 133 -3.50 -18.82 -9.14
N GLN A 134 -3.96 -17.64 -9.54
CA GLN A 134 -3.91 -17.21 -10.94
C GLN A 134 -2.48 -16.99 -11.42
N ILE A 135 -1.60 -16.45 -10.58
CA ILE A 135 -0.18 -16.29 -10.90
C ILE A 135 0.49 -17.65 -11.03
N LYS A 136 0.23 -18.58 -10.11
CA LYS A 136 0.78 -19.94 -10.15
C LYS A 136 0.38 -20.70 -11.42
N GLU A 137 -0.84 -20.50 -11.93
CA GLU A 137 -1.25 -21.08 -13.22
C GLU A 137 -0.56 -20.39 -14.41
N LEU A 138 -0.50 -19.05 -14.41
CA LEU A 138 0.18 -18.29 -15.46
C LEU A 138 1.65 -18.73 -15.62
N GLU A 139 2.35 -18.92 -14.51
CA GLU A 139 3.73 -19.37 -14.47
C GLU A 139 4.02 -20.65 -15.24
N LYS A 140 3.10 -21.63 -15.22
CA LYS A 140 3.30 -22.91 -15.92
C LYS A 140 3.49 -22.73 -17.43
N SER A 141 3.01 -21.60 -17.96
CA SER A 141 3.11 -21.23 -19.37
C SER A 141 4.26 -20.28 -19.70
N LEU A 142 4.99 -19.77 -18.70
CA LEU A 142 6.02 -18.75 -18.87
C LEU A 142 7.42 -19.28 -18.51
N THR A 143 8.39 -19.01 -19.39
CA THR A 143 9.82 -19.13 -19.07
C THR A 143 10.22 -18.13 -18.00
N LEU A 144 11.36 -18.35 -17.33
CA LEU A 144 11.87 -17.41 -16.33
C LEU A 144 12.04 -15.99 -16.88
N GLU A 145 12.53 -15.87 -18.12
CA GLU A 145 12.71 -14.56 -18.75
C GLU A 145 11.37 -13.88 -19.02
N GLN A 146 10.36 -14.61 -19.46
CA GLN A 146 9.01 -14.06 -19.62
C GLN A 146 8.41 -13.63 -18.28
N ARG A 147 8.62 -14.38 -17.19
CA ARG A 147 8.12 -14.01 -15.85
C ARG A 147 8.73 -12.70 -15.34
N LYS A 148 9.98 -12.41 -15.69
CA LYS A 148 10.66 -11.16 -15.34
C LYS A 148 10.19 -9.94 -16.16
N ASN A 149 9.51 -10.17 -17.28
CA ASN A 149 9.05 -9.11 -18.19
C ASN A 149 7.53 -9.05 -18.33
N THR A 150 6.79 -9.94 -17.65
CA THR A 150 5.32 -9.98 -17.65
C THR A 150 4.82 -9.32 -16.38
N TYR A 151 4.14 -8.19 -16.51
CA TYR A 151 3.52 -7.45 -15.42
C TYR A 151 2.18 -8.07 -15.01
N LEU A 152 1.80 -7.86 -13.75
CA LEU A 152 0.48 -8.27 -13.28
C LEU A 152 -0.63 -7.43 -13.95
N ASN A 153 -1.82 -8.02 -14.05
CA ASN A 153 -3.02 -7.33 -14.49
C ASN A 153 -4.18 -7.68 -13.54
N VAL A 154 -4.14 -7.04 -12.39
CA VAL A 154 -5.10 -7.13 -11.30
C VAL A 154 -6.05 -5.93 -11.37
N LYS A 155 -7.32 -6.19 -11.13
CA LYS A 155 -8.38 -5.19 -10.98
C LYS A 155 -8.98 -5.32 -9.59
N LEU A 156 -8.99 -4.24 -8.83
CA LEU A 156 -9.56 -4.16 -7.49
C LEU A 156 -10.88 -3.40 -7.53
N THR A 157 -11.95 -4.02 -7.03
CA THR A 157 -13.30 -3.43 -6.97
C THR A 157 -13.78 -3.34 -5.52
N TYR A 158 -14.82 -2.56 -5.22
CA TYR A 158 -15.43 -2.47 -3.89
C TYR A 158 -16.89 -2.05 -3.91
#